data_AF-A0A3C1RTN1-F1
#
_entry.id   AF-A0A3C1RTN1-F1
#
_cell.length_a   1.000
_cell.length_b   1.000
_cell.length_c   1.000
_cell.angle_alpha   90.00
_cell.angle_beta   90.00
_cell.angle_gamma   90.00
#
_symmetry.space_group_name_H-M   'P 1'
#
loop_
_entity.id
_entity.type
_entity.pdbx_description
1 polymer ?
#
loop_
_entity_poly.entity_id
_entity_poly.type
_entity_poly.pdbx_seq_one_letter_code
_entity_poly.pdbx_strand_id
1 'polypeptide(L)'
;MSAITFTLHTQQPILATSFQGDPNSDVSYPYIPGSMIRGALIGRYLKHNTHIGDDILADIQVRHLFFSGQVRYLNAYLLTQEKHQPRSLPTPRSWFQNKGEEPPMQGDNKKSPMKIYDLSRMELTDLEDEDEEDENSKISPKTVKQQFCSVNSKEVKLYTEKRRINIHNQRHRSKGRSTEAVGEVFRYEALDTNQKFQSVILCEEKDRQVLEELLNENDNIWLGGSQSAGYGHTKISELQFHKTWDEVGKNQSLENRIESEYFQITLLSDMIIQNECGQYVVEPPIQLLAESLDIEPEQLKLQKGYMSNTLIGGFNKKWGLPLPQVPAIASGSVFVFQSLSLDLQRVKDLEFYGLGERTVEGFGRVAVNWLNLDNNTEFSATLPKSEPSSTDPPKLPTGSKSAQLAKEMAKRLFCQKLDEKLRQKVSKFNIEGDIRNSQLSRLMIVARKALNDPKLGNKPNLQLVTELLDNLPSNASGKFEKAKIGNQSLEKQIKEWIKKPSGWIDISSVTIAGESYDLSQDENLAPKYTLLLIMAIAKKATKE
;
A
#
# COMPACT_ATOMS: atom_id res chain seq x y z
N MET A 1 6.11 4.15 -31.75
CA MET A 1 5.80 5.54 -31.37
C MET A 1 7.07 6.28 -30.97
N SER A 2 7.31 7.53 -31.34
CA SER A 2 8.45 8.26 -30.76
C SER A 2 8.15 8.72 -29.33
N ALA A 3 9.13 8.62 -28.44
CA ALA A 3 8.95 8.94 -27.03
C ALA A 3 10.25 9.35 -26.34
N ILE A 4 10.15 10.20 -25.33
CA ILE A 4 11.20 10.45 -24.34
C ILE A 4 10.83 9.69 -23.07
N THR A 5 11.73 8.81 -22.62
CA THR A 5 11.60 8.08 -21.35
C THR A 5 12.60 8.60 -20.34
N PHE A 6 12.21 8.67 -19.07
CA PHE A 6 13.11 9.03 -17.97
C PHE A 6 12.60 8.44 -16.65
N THR A 7 13.50 8.30 -15.68
CA THR A 7 13.20 7.78 -14.35
C THR A 7 12.98 8.93 -13.37
N LEU A 8 11.89 8.86 -12.60
CA LEU A 8 11.59 9.72 -11.46
C LEU A 8 11.91 8.98 -10.17
N HIS A 9 12.93 9.45 -9.43
CA HIS A 9 13.34 8.90 -8.15
C HIS A 9 12.89 9.82 -7.01
N THR A 10 11.89 9.38 -6.24
CA THR A 10 11.29 10.16 -5.14
C THR A 10 12.31 10.38 -4.02
N GLN A 11 12.67 11.64 -3.72
CA GLN A 11 13.57 12.00 -2.60
C GLN A 11 12.79 12.40 -1.35
N GLN A 12 11.53 12.81 -1.55
CA GLN A 12 10.53 13.06 -0.53
C GLN A 12 9.25 12.31 -0.89
N PRO A 13 8.34 12.09 0.07
CA PRO A 13 7.03 11.54 -0.24
C PRO A 13 6.28 12.40 -1.24
N ILE A 14 5.55 11.79 -2.17
CA ILE A 14 4.76 12.52 -3.18
C ILE A 14 3.27 12.44 -2.83
N LEU A 15 2.67 13.62 -2.62
CA LEU A 15 1.23 13.76 -2.47
C LEU A 15 0.60 13.97 -3.86
N ALA A 16 0.33 12.86 -4.55
CA ALA A 16 -0.33 12.81 -5.84
C ALA A 16 -1.85 12.69 -5.64
N THR A 17 -2.48 13.69 -5.03
CA THR A 17 -3.85 13.61 -4.51
C THR A 17 -4.85 13.03 -5.51
N SER A 18 -5.49 11.93 -5.11
CA SER A 18 -6.66 11.33 -5.76
C SER A 18 -7.94 11.78 -5.07
N PHE A 19 -9.11 11.51 -5.66
CA PHE A 19 -10.40 11.74 -5.01
C PHE A 19 -10.74 10.71 -3.91
N GLN A 20 -9.78 9.83 -3.57
CA GLN A 20 -9.94 8.89 -2.48
C GLN A 20 -9.52 9.56 -1.16
N GLY A 21 -10.36 9.43 -0.14
CA GLY A 21 -10.09 9.97 1.20
C GLY A 21 -11.31 10.61 1.85
N ASP A 22 -11.20 10.85 3.15
CA ASP A 22 -12.14 11.66 3.92
C ASP A 22 -11.77 13.16 3.80
N PRO A 23 -12.64 14.12 4.15
CA PRO A 23 -12.33 15.56 4.05
C PRO A 23 -11.03 16.01 4.74
N ASN A 24 -10.54 15.24 5.72
CA ASN A 24 -9.31 15.49 6.46
C ASN A 24 -8.17 14.53 6.09
N SER A 25 -8.34 13.72 5.04
CA SER A 25 -7.35 12.74 4.59
C SER A 25 -7.15 12.81 3.08
N ASP A 26 -5.94 13.13 2.63
CA ASP A 26 -5.57 13.05 1.22
C ASP A 26 -4.87 11.72 0.95
N VAL A 27 -5.34 10.98 -0.06
CA VAL A 27 -4.71 9.74 -0.52
C VAL A 27 -4.12 9.95 -1.90
N SER A 28 -2.83 9.63 -2.07
CA SER A 28 -2.18 9.68 -3.38
C SER A 28 -2.71 8.61 -4.33
N TYR A 29 -2.73 8.92 -5.62
CA TYR A 29 -2.71 7.89 -6.65
C TYR A 29 -1.54 6.92 -6.41
N PRO A 30 -1.67 5.66 -6.85
CA PRO A 30 -0.63 4.64 -6.75
C PRO A 30 0.50 4.85 -7.77
N TYR A 31 0.44 5.94 -8.53
CA TYR A 31 1.35 6.35 -9.58
C TYR A 31 1.51 7.88 -9.57
N ILE A 32 2.46 8.41 -10.35
CA ILE A 32 2.61 9.86 -10.55
C ILE A 32 1.83 10.25 -11.83
N PRO A 33 0.78 11.07 -11.74
CA PRO A 33 -0.02 11.43 -12.91
C PRO A 33 0.78 12.22 -13.96
N GLY A 34 0.50 11.96 -15.23
CA GLY A 34 1.13 12.67 -16.36
C GLY A 34 0.88 14.18 -16.32
N SER A 35 -0.29 14.60 -15.84
CA SER A 35 -0.64 16.00 -15.59
C SER A 35 0.31 16.71 -14.62
N MET A 36 0.90 16.00 -13.64
CA MET A 36 1.88 16.59 -12.71
C MET A 36 3.22 16.86 -13.40
N ILE A 37 3.67 15.92 -14.24
CA ILE A 37 4.88 16.08 -15.05
C ILE A 37 4.69 17.24 -16.01
N ARG A 38 3.57 17.25 -16.75
CA ARG A 38 3.18 18.35 -17.64
C ARG A 38 3.19 19.69 -16.92
N GLY A 39 2.53 19.79 -15.76
CA GLY A 39 2.45 21.04 -15.00
C GLY A 39 3.81 21.55 -14.52
N ALA A 40 4.71 20.64 -14.13
CA ALA A 40 6.07 21.00 -13.75
C ALA A 40 6.90 21.49 -14.96
N LEU A 41 6.74 20.87 -16.13
CA LEU A 41 7.42 21.29 -17.36
C LEU A 41 6.88 22.60 -17.93
N ILE A 42 5.56 22.86 -17.84
CA ILE A 42 4.99 24.19 -18.10
C ILE A 42 5.68 25.23 -17.21
N GLY A 43 5.82 24.93 -15.92
CA GLY A 43 6.48 25.83 -14.96
C GLY A 43 7.95 26.11 -15.30
N ARG A 44 8.70 25.13 -15.81
CA ARG A 44 10.07 25.32 -16.32
C ARG A 44 10.07 26.15 -17.61
N TYR A 45 9.21 25.82 -18.56
CA TYR A 45 9.13 26.49 -19.85
C TYR A 45 8.80 27.98 -19.70
N LEU A 46 7.83 28.34 -18.85
CA LEU A 46 7.47 29.74 -18.61
C LEU A 46 8.57 30.55 -17.90
N LYS A 47 9.45 29.89 -17.11
CA LYS A 47 10.59 30.57 -16.49
C LYS A 47 11.65 31.01 -17.51
N HIS A 48 11.86 30.22 -18.56
CA HIS A 48 12.77 30.60 -19.67
C HIS A 48 12.12 31.59 -20.63
N ASN A 49 10.79 31.53 -20.77
CA ASN A 49 10.02 32.33 -21.72
C ASN A 49 9.21 33.42 -21.00
N THR A 50 9.92 34.30 -20.28
CA THR A 50 9.30 35.40 -19.48
C THR A 50 8.55 36.44 -20.31
N HIS A 51 8.70 36.42 -21.63
CA HIS A 51 7.95 37.27 -22.56
C HIS A 51 6.51 36.77 -22.79
N ILE A 52 6.18 35.53 -22.41
CA ILE A 52 4.83 34.98 -22.51
C ILE A 52 3.96 35.68 -21.47
N GLY A 53 2.87 36.28 -21.93
CA GLY A 53 1.91 36.98 -21.08
C GLY A 53 1.09 36.06 -20.17
N ASP A 54 0.13 36.65 -19.46
CA ASP A 54 -0.72 35.92 -18.51
C ASP A 54 -1.57 34.83 -19.15
N ASP A 55 -2.03 35.06 -20.39
CA ASP A 55 -2.70 34.07 -21.22
C ASP A 55 -1.66 33.26 -22.01
N ILE A 56 -1.17 32.21 -21.36
CA ILE A 56 -0.17 31.31 -21.94
C ILE A 56 -0.70 30.55 -23.17
N LEU A 57 -2.02 30.49 -23.37
CA LEU A 57 -2.62 29.79 -24.52
C LEU A 57 -2.58 30.64 -25.79
N ALA A 58 -2.29 31.94 -25.71
CA ALA A 58 -2.04 32.75 -26.90
C ALA A 58 -0.77 32.28 -27.65
N ASP A 59 0.20 31.75 -26.92
CA ASP A 59 1.44 31.23 -27.49
C ASP A 59 1.21 29.90 -28.23
N ILE A 60 1.70 29.84 -29.49
CA ILE A 60 1.51 28.66 -30.36
C ILE A 60 2.32 27.47 -29.85
N GLN A 61 3.54 27.71 -29.36
CA GLN A 61 4.43 26.64 -28.90
C GLN A 61 3.94 26.06 -27.57
N VAL A 62 3.43 26.88 -26.64
CA VAL A 62 2.77 26.41 -25.41
C VAL A 62 1.57 25.53 -25.73
N ARG A 63 0.68 25.97 -26.63
CA ARG A 63 -0.46 25.15 -27.05
C ARG A 63 -0.01 23.83 -27.65
N HIS A 64 0.95 23.87 -28.57
CA HIS A 64 1.49 22.68 -29.22
C HIS A 64 2.06 21.67 -28.20
N LEU A 65 2.95 22.12 -27.31
CA LEU A 65 3.67 21.26 -26.37
C LEU A 65 2.83 20.75 -25.19
N PHE A 66 1.79 21.48 -24.77
CA PHE A 66 1.13 21.20 -23.48
C PHE A 66 -0.39 21.03 -23.54
N PHE A 67 -1.06 21.43 -24.63
CA PHE A 67 -2.53 21.47 -24.66
C PHE A 67 -3.16 20.86 -25.92
N SER A 68 -2.42 20.74 -27.02
CA SER A 68 -2.94 20.28 -28.32
C SER A 68 -3.25 18.78 -28.40
N GLY A 69 -2.69 17.98 -27.49
CA GLY A 69 -2.72 16.51 -27.59
C GLY A 69 -1.69 15.92 -28.55
N GLN A 70 -0.83 16.73 -29.18
CA GLN A 70 0.29 16.25 -30.00
C GLN A 70 1.42 15.68 -29.15
N VAL A 71 1.76 16.38 -28.08
CA VAL A 71 2.63 15.86 -27.01
C VAL A 71 1.76 15.31 -25.88
N ARG A 72 2.03 14.09 -25.43
CA ARG A 72 1.23 13.42 -24.38
C ARG A 72 2.12 13.00 -23.23
N TYR A 73 1.77 13.45 -22.03
CA TYR A 73 2.51 13.17 -20.81
C TYR A 73 1.85 11.97 -20.14
N LEU A 74 2.45 10.78 -20.25
CA LEU A 74 1.84 9.56 -19.70
C LEU A 74 2.01 9.50 -18.18
N ASN A 75 1.15 8.73 -17.52
CA ASN A 75 1.32 8.41 -16.10
C ASN A 75 2.65 7.68 -15.87
N ALA A 76 3.40 8.07 -14.84
CA ALA A 76 4.61 7.37 -14.47
C ALA A 76 4.26 6.23 -13.50
N TYR A 77 4.48 5.00 -13.96
CA TYR A 77 4.27 3.76 -13.20
C TYR A 77 5.59 3.25 -12.62
N LEU A 78 5.54 2.32 -11.67
CA LEU A 78 6.73 1.81 -10.99
C LEU A 78 7.75 1.27 -11.99
N LEU A 79 9.02 1.60 -11.78
CA LEU A 79 10.14 1.05 -12.52
C LEU A 79 10.30 -0.43 -12.15
N THR A 80 10.37 -1.30 -13.15
CA THR A 80 10.51 -2.74 -12.99
C THR A 80 11.98 -3.16 -12.93
N GLN A 81 12.21 -4.44 -12.63
CA GLN A 81 13.53 -5.06 -12.76
C GLN A 81 13.74 -5.66 -14.17
N GLU A 82 12.72 -5.58 -15.04
CA GLU A 82 12.70 -6.18 -16.37
C GLU A 82 13.27 -5.21 -17.40
N LYS A 83 14.39 -5.55 -18.02
CA LYS A 83 15.01 -4.70 -19.05
C LYS A 83 14.13 -4.51 -20.28
N HIS A 84 13.31 -5.50 -20.62
CA HIS A 84 12.43 -5.48 -21.80
C HIS A 84 11.12 -4.71 -21.58
N GLN A 85 10.75 -4.49 -20.31
CA GLN A 85 9.56 -3.74 -19.91
C GLN A 85 9.87 -2.92 -18.65
N PRO A 86 10.70 -1.86 -18.75
CA PRO A 86 11.17 -1.12 -17.59
C PRO A 86 10.06 -0.37 -16.84
N ARG A 87 8.91 -0.13 -17.47
CA ARG A 87 7.72 0.48 -16.87
C ARG A 87 6.69 -0.60 -16.60
N SER A 88 6.25 -0.74 -15.35
CA SER A 88 5.10 -1.59 -15.03
C SER A 88 3.84 -1.04 -15.69
N LEU A 89 2.87 -1.90 -15.97
CA LEU A 89 1.60 -1.54 -16.58
C LEU A 89 0.44 -1.95 -15.67
N PRO A 90 -0.76 -1.36 -15.81
CA PRO A 90 -1.91 -1.77 -15.01
C PRO A 90 -2.20 -3.26 -15.17
N THR A 91 -2.44 -3.95 -14.06
CA THR A 91 -2.85 -5.34 -14.06
C THR A 91 -4.20 -5.47 -14.76
N PRO A 92 -4.32 -6.33 -15.80
CA PRO A 92 -5.59 -6.58 -16.46
C PRO A 92 -6.65 -7.07 -15.48
N ARG A 93 -7.87 -6.54 -15.60
CA ARG A 93 -9.01 -6.90 -14.76
C ARG A 93 -9.65 -8.22 -15.14
N SER A 94 -9.29 -8.76 -16.30
CA SER A 94 -9.61 -10.13 -16.69
C SER A 94 -8.78 -11.18 -15.96
N TRP A 95 -7.76 -10.78 -15.18
CA TRP A 95 -6.90 -11.68 -14.43
C TRP A 95 -7.46 -12.01 -13.05
N PHE A 96 -7.55 -13.31 -12.78
CA PHE A 96 -8.06 -13.87 -11.53
C PHE A 96 -7.03 -14.80 -10.90
N GLN A 97 -7.04 -14.86 -9.58
CA GLN A 97 -6.26 -15.75 -8.74
C GLN A 97 -7.19 -16.54 -7.82
N ASN A 98 -6.72 -17.66 -7.28
CA ASN A 98 -7.48 -18.37 -6.25
C ASN A 98 -7.55 -17.55 -4.95
N LYS A 99 -8.70 -17.64 -4.28
CA LYS A 99 -8.90 -17.02 -2.96
C LYS A 99 -7.96 -17.65 -1.93
N GLY A 100 -7.19 -16.81 -1.25
CA GLY A 100 -6.29 -17.24 -0.16
C GLY A 100 -4.85 -17.47 -0.61
N GLU A 101 -4.59 -17.54 -1.92
CA GLU A 101 -3.22 -17.51 -2.44
C GLU A 101 -2.63 -16.10 -2.37
N GLU A 102 -1.33 -16.02 -2.08
CA GLU A 102 -0.54 -14.80 -2.15
C GLU A 102 0.74 -15.06 -2.97
N PRO A 103 1.14 -14.13 -3.86
CA PRO A 103 2.31 -14.32 -4.69
C PRO A 103 3.58 -14.36 -3.82
N PRO A 104 4.46 -15.36 -3.98
CA PRO A 104 5.71 -15.40 -3.22
C PRO A 104 6.67 -14.31 -3.69
N MET A 105 7.63 -13.97 -2.85
CA MET A 105 8.74 -13.11 -3.28
C MET A 105 9.64 -13.85 -4.27
N GLN A 106 10.14 -13.14 -5.28
CA GLN A 106 11.02 -13.73 -6.27
C GLN A 106 12.29 -14.30 -5.60
N GLY A 107 12.57 -15.58 -5.86
CA GLY A 107 13.70 -16.32 -5.29
C GLY A 107 13.40 -16.98 -3.93
N ASP A 108 12.16 -16.93 -3.45
CA ASP A 108 11.72 -17.77 -2.34
C ASP A 108 11.48 -19.21 -2.82
N ASN A 109 12.53 -20.04 -2.77
CA ASN A 109 12.49 -21.42 -3.22
C ASN A 109 11.56 -22.32 -2.38
N LYS A 110 10.94 -21.82 -1.31
CA LYS A 110 10.02 -22.58 -0.45
C LYS A 110 8.57 -22.53 -0.91
N LYS A 111 8.22 -21.61 -1.82
CA LYS A 111 6.85 -21.41 -2.28
C LYS A 111 6.78 -21.41 -3.80
N SER A 112 5.82 -22.14 -4.34
CA SER A 112 5.53 -22.11 -5.77
C SER A 112 4.96 -20.73 -6.16
N PRO A 113 5.24 -20.25 -7.39
CA PRO A 113 4.57 -19.08 -7.94
C PRO A 113 3.05 -19.19 -7.86
N MET A 114 2.37 -18.07 -7.65
CA MET A 114 0.92 -18.00 -7.67
C MET A 114 0.42 -18.18 -9.10
N LYS A 115 -0.66 -18.94 -9.30
CA LYS A 115 -1.31 -19.03 -10.61
C LYS A 115 -2.26 -17.85 -10.83
N ILE A 116 -2.21 -17.30 -12.04
CA ILE A 116 -3.16 -16.30 -12.52
C ILE A 116 -3.83 -16.86 -13.78
N TYR A 117 -5.15 -16.70 -13.86
CA TYR A 117 -6.00 -17.13 -14.95
C TYR A 117 -6.57 -15.91 -15.67
N ASP A 118 -6.46 -15.87 -17.00
CA ASP A 118 -6.98 -14.78 -17.82
C ASP A 118 -8.35 -15.13 -18.43
N LEU A 119 -9.42 -14.77 -17.71
CA LEU A 119 -10.81 -15.05 -18.09
C LEU A 119 -11.26 -14.27 -19.34
N SER A 120 -10.43 -13.39 -19.91
CA SER A 120 -10.71 -12.81 -21.22
C SER A 120 -10.73 -13.87 -22.32
N ARG A 121 -10.02 -15.00 -22.13
CA ARG A 121 -9.82 -16.04 -23.14
C ARG A 121 -10.23 -17.45 -22.71
N MET A 122 -10.64 -17.62 -21.45
CA MET A 122 -11.13 -18.89 -20.92
C MET A 122 -12.48 -18.70 -20.25
N GLU A 123 -13.22 -19.79 -20.10
CA GLU A 123 -14.44 -19.83 -19.30
C GLU A 123 -14.15 -20.28 -17.87
N LEU A 124 -15.01 -19.88 -16.95
CA LEU A 124 -14.91 -20.32 -15.55
C LEU A 124 -15.09 -21.83 -15.41
N THR A 125 -15.86 -22.46 -16.29
CA THR A 125 -16.05 -23.92 -16.36
C THR A 125 -14.76 -24.66 -16.68
N ASP A 126 -13.83 -24.02 -17.39
CA ASP A 126 -12.53 -24.63 -17.72
C ASP A 126 -11.60 -24.75 -16.49
N LEU A 127 -11.99 -24.14 -15.36
CA LEU A 127 -11.29 -24.21 -14.08
C LEU A 127 -11.90 -25.26 -13.13
N GLU A 128 -13.03 -25.87 -13.49
CA GLU A 128 -13.68 -26.89 -12.67
C GLU A 128 -13.09 -28.25 -13.08
N ASP A 129 -12.31 -28.89 -12.20
CA ASP A 129 -11.88 -30.26 -12.40
C ASP A 129 -13.11 -31.19 -12.29
N GLU A 130 -13.58 -31.74 -13.42
CA GLU A 130 -14.76 -32.63 -13.49
C GLU A 130 -14.61 -33.92 -12.64
N ASP A 131 -13.37 -34.28 -12.26
CA ASP A 131 -13.02 -35.53 -11.59
C ASP A 131 -12.84 -35.42 -10.06
N GLU A 132 -12.98 -34.23 -9.44
CA GLU A 132 -12.84 -34.05 -7.99
C GLU A 132 -14.20 -33.92 -7.28
N GLU A 133 -14.67 -35.02 -6.66
CA GLU A 133 -15.91 -35.08 -5.84
C GLU A 133 -15.85 -34.26 -4.53
N ASP A 134 -14.77 -33.52 -4.26
CA ASP A 134 -14.56 -32.81 -3.02
C ASP A 134 -15.00 -31.34 -3.15
N GLU A 135 -16.12 -30.95 -2.53
CA GLU A 135 -16.63 -29.56 -2.58
C GLU A 135 -15.62 -28.49 -2.12
N ASN A 136 -14.55 -28.90 -1.42
CA ASN A 136 -13.47 -28.05 -0.92
C ASN A 136 -12.35 -27.74 -1.94
N SER A 137 -12.29 -28.39 -3.11
CA SER A 137 -11.28 -28.10 -4.14
C SER A 137 -11.75 -27.13 -5.22
N LYS A 138 -13.01 -26.70 -5.17
CA LYS A 138 -13.56 -25.70 -6.10
C LYS A 138 -12.77 -24.40 -6.08
N ILE A 139 -12.22 -24.03 -7.23
CA ILE A 139 -11.56 -22.75 -7.45
C ILE A 139 -12.54 -21.61 -7.11
N SER A 140 -12.14 -20.73 -6.19
CA SER A 140 -12.88 -19.53 -5.83
C SER A 140 -12.14 -18.31 -6.38
N PRO A 141 -12.36 -17.94 -7.66
CA PRO A 141 -11.56 -16.94 -8.34
C PRO A 141 -11.84 -15.55 -7.79
N LYS A 142 -10.77 -14.76 -7.60
CA LYS A 142 -10.80 -13.36 -7.21
C LYS A 142 -9.88 -12.55 -8.10
N THR A 143 -10.23 -11.30 -8.36
CA THR A 143 -9.35 -10.37 -9.08
C THR A 143 -8.00 -10.25 -8.38
N VAL A 144 -6.93 -10.16 -9.17
CA VAL A 144 -5.58 -9.91 -8.65
C VAL A 144 -5.55 -8.57 -7.90
N LYS A 145 -4.95 -8.56 -6.70
CA LYS A 145 -4.98 -7.40 -5.80
C LYS A 145 -4.01 -6.29 -6.21
N GLN A 146 -2.87 -6.66 -6.78
CA GLN A 146 -1.80 -5.75 -7.16
C GLN A 146 -2.20 -4.99 -8.42
N GLN A 147 -2.05 -3.66 -8.38
CA GLN A 147 -2.54 -2.79 -9.46
C GLN A 147 -1.64 -2.73 -10.67
N PHE A 148 -0.37 -3.11 -10.54
CA PHE A 148 0.58 -3.08 -11.64
C PHE A 148 1.27 -4.43 -11.82
N CYS A 149 1.61 -4.74 -13.07
CA CYS A 149 2.35 -5.93 -13.44
C CYS A 149 3.46 -5.61 -14.47
N SER A 150 4.42 -6.53 -14.56
CA SER A 150 5.23 -6.72 -15.76
C SER A 150 5.10 -8.16 -16.22
N VAL A 151 5.10 -8.38 -17.53
CA VAL A 151 4.84 -9.68 -18.12
C VAL A 151 6.00 -10.06 -19.03
N ASN A 152 6.56 -11.25 -18.81
CA ASN A 152 7.56 -11.85 -19.67
C ASN A 152 7.11 -13.28 -20.00
N SER A 153 6.52 -13.46 -21.17
CA SER A 153 5.88 -14.71 -21.57
C SER A 153 4.83 -15.15 -20.53
N LYS A 154 5.05 -16.27 -19.81
CA LYS A 154 4.17 -16.76 -18.74
C LYS A 154 4.53 -16.24 -17.36
N GLU A 155 5.69 -15.62 -17.20
CA GLU A 155 6.15 -15.10 -15.91
C GLU A 155 5.62 -13.69 -15.69
N VAL A 156 4.94 -13.50 -14.55
CA VAL A 156 4.37 -12.23 -14.14
C VAL A 156 5.05 -11.76 -12.86
N LYS A 157 5.43 -10.49 -12.85
CA LYS A 157 5.79 -9.80 -11.61
C LYS A 157 4.72 -8.80 -11.26
N LEU A 158 4.21 -8.89 -10.04
CA LEU A 158 3.19 -8.00 -9.51
C LEU A 158 3.82 -6.93 -8.63
N TYR A 159 3.42 -5.68 -8.83
CA TYR A 159 3.99 -4.52 -8.18
C TYR A 159 2.93 -3.78 -7.34
N THR A 160 3.37 -3.33 -6.17
CA THR A 160 2.61 -2.44 -5.29
C THR A 160 3.54 -1.32 -4.84
N GLU A 161 3.06 -0.10 -4.89
CA GLU A 161 3.76 1.07 -4.40
C GLU A 161 3.87 1.06 -2.87
N LYS A 162 4.97 1.59 -2.36
CA LYS A 162 5.13 1.87 -0.94
C LYS A 162 4.44 3.19 -0.62
N ARG A 163 3.72 3.22 0.49
CA ARG A 163 3.01 4.40 0.98
C ARG A 163 3.51 4.79 2.36
N ARG A 164 3.48 6.10 2.63
CA ARG A 164 3.74 6.66 3.95
C ARG A 164 2.54 7.47 4.42
N ILE A 165 2.09 7.16 5.63
CA ILE A 165 1.06 7.94 6.31
C ILE A 165 1.75 8.96 7.21
N ASN A 166 1.50 10.24 6.95
CA ASN A 166 1.97 11.35 7.77
C ASN A 166 0.78 12.10 8.35
N ILE A 167 0.85 12.43 9.64
CA ILE A 167 -0.17 13.21 10.34
C ILE A 167 0.37 14.61 10.58
N HIS A 168 -0.35 15.62 10.09
CA HIS A 168 -0.05 17.04 10.30
C HIS A 168 -1.08 17.65 11.23
N ASN A 169 -0.60 18.37 12.24
CA ASN A 169 -1.46 19.09 13.16
C ASN A 169 -1.27 20.58 12.94
N GLN A 170 -2.36 21.29 12.66
CA GLN A 170 -2.35 22.74 12.66
C GLN A 170 -2.14 23.24 14.10
N ARG A 171 -1.16 24.14 14.27
CA ARG A 171 -0.80 24.71 15.58
C ARG A 171 -0.97 26.21 15.53
N HIS A 172 -1.46 26.78 16.63
CA HIS A 172 -1.51 28.23 16.77
C HIS A 172 -0.08 28.78 16.87
N ARG A 173 0.34 29.56 15.86
CA ARG A 173 1.75 29.97 15.67
C ARG A 173 2.37 30.66 16.89
N SER A 174 1.59 31.49 17.61
CA SER A 174 2.06 32.18 18.82
C SER A 174 2.01 31.35 20.10
N LYS A 175 1.13 30.33 20.19
CA LYS A 175 0.94 29.53 21.41
C LYS A 175 1.66 28.18 21.35
N GLY A 176 2.15 27.78 20.18
CA GLY A 176 2.85 26.50 19.96
C GLY A 176 2.01 25.24 20.15
N ARG A 177 0.71 25.39 20.45
CA ARG A 177 -0.24 24.30 20.72
C ARG A 177 -1.54 24.49 19.94
N SER A 178 -2.29 23.40 19.78
CA SER A 178 -3.64 23.44 19.23
C SER A 178 -4.61 24.11 20.23
N THR A 179 -5.59 24.83 19.70
CA THR A 179 -6.68 25.51 20.41
C THR A 179 -8.01 25.05 19.83
N GLU A 180 -9.13 25.26 20.52
CA GLU A 180 -10.46 24.87 20.00
C GLU A 180 -10.80 25.52 18.65
N ALA A 181 -10.23 26.68 18.33
CA ALA A 181 -10.38 27.36 17.05
C ALA A 181 -9.31 27.00 15.99
N VAL A 182 -8.23 26.31 16.37
CA VAL A 182 -7.08 25.97 15.51
C VAL A 182 -6.49 24.64 15.98
N GLY A 183 -6.90 23.54 15.36
CA GLY A 183 -6.49 22.20 15.79
C GLY A 183 -6.76 21.12 14.76
N GLU A 184 -6.94 21.50 13.50
CA GLU A 184 -7.21 20.55 12.42
C GLU A 184 -6.05 19.56 12.28
N VAL A 185 -6.43 18.29 12.09
CA VAL A 185 -5.53 17.16 11.91
C VAL A 185 -5.72 16.68 10.49
N PHE A 186 -4.66 16.76 9.69
CA PHE A 186 -4.63 16.27 8.32
C PHE A 186 -3.83 14.98 8.26
N ARG A 187 -4.37 13.97 7.58
CA ARG A 187 -3.68 12.71 7.32
C ARG A 187 -3.33 12.62 5.84
N TYR A 188 -2.05 12.57 5.52
CA TYR A 188 -1.60 12.38 4.14
C TYR A 188 -1.08 10.96 3.95
N GLU A 189 -1.70 10.22 3.03
CA GLU A 189 -1.25 8.91 2.59
C GLU A 189 -0.54 9.06 1.24
N ALA A 190 0.74 9.41 1.33
CA ALA A 190 1.58 9.76 0.19
C ALA A 190 2.35 8.55 -0.38
N LEU A 191 2.77 8.63 -1.64
CA LEU A 191 3.79 7.73 -2.18
C LEU A 191 5.08 7.91 -1.38
N ASP A 192 5.67 6.84 -0.89
CA ASP A 192 6.87 6.91 -0.05
C ASP A 192 8.13 7.29 -0.86
N THR A 193 9.17 7.72 -0.15
CA THR A 193 10.48 8.06 -0.72
C THR A 193 11.23 6.81 -1.21
N ASN A 194 12.31 7.03 -1.97
CA ASN A 194 13.20 6.00 -2.52
C ASN A 194 12.50 4.99 -3.46
N GLN A 195 11.44 5.43 -4.11
CA GLN A 195 10.79 4.69 -5.19
C GLN A 195 11.17 5.29 -6.53
N LYS A 196 11.23 4.43 -7.54
CA LYS A 196 11.51 4.81 -8.92
C LYS A 196 10.27 4.56 -9.76
N PHE A 197 9.90 5.56 -10.55
CA PHE A 197 8.80 5.50 -11.51
C PHE A 197 9.35 5.80 -12.89
N GLN A 198 8.98 5.01 -13.90
CA GLN A 198 9.34 5.31 -15.28
C GLN A 198 8.26 6.21 -15.89
N SER A 199 8.71 7.37 -16.36
CA SER A 199 7.90 8.38 -17.04
C SER A 199 8.12 8.32 -18.53
N VAL A 200 7.08 8.70 -19.28
CA VAL A 200 7.10 8.71 -20.74
C VAL A 200 6.38 9.95 -21.26
N ILE A 201 7.01 10.62 -22.21
CA ILE A 201 6.39 11.69 -22.99
C ILE A 201 6.36 11.22 -24.45
N LEU A 202 5.17 11.04 -25.00
CA LEU A 202 4.99 10.79 -26.43
C LEU A 202 5.06 12.12 -27.15
N CYS A 203 5.89 12.20 -28.19
CA CYS A 203 6.09 13.42 -28.95
C CYS A 203 6.62 13.09 -30.34
N GLU A 204 6.55 14.04 -31.26
CA GLU A 204 7.24 13.93 -32.54
C GLU A 204 8.72 14.29 -32.42
N GLU A 205 9.52 13.92 -33.42
CA GLU A 205 10.96 14.22 -33.44
C GLU A 205 11.26 15.72 -33.39
N LYS A 206 10.36 16.56 -33.95
CA LYS A 206 10.47 18.03 -33.93
C LYS A 206 10.37 18.65 -32.52
N ASP A 207 9.73 17.95 -31.58
CA ASP A 207 9.49 18.44 -30.22
C ASP A 207 10.62 18.05 -29.26
N ARG A 208 11.45 17.08 -29.69
CA ARG A 208 12.46 16.42 -28.86
C ARG A 208 13.39 17.41 -28.18
N GLN A 209 13.99 18.33 -28.96
CA GLN A 209 15.02 19.23 -28.44
C GLN A 209 14.49 20.07 -27.28
N VAL A 210 13.33 20.71 -27.45
CA VAL A 210 12.72 21.56 -26.42
C VAL A 210 12.37 20.76 -25.17
N LEU A 211 11.83 19.55 -25.33
CA LEU A 211 11.49 18.68 -24.20
C LEU A 211 12.73 18.16 -23.45
N GLU A 212 13.79 17.77 -24.17
CA GLU A 212 15.06 17.35 -23.57
C GLU A 212 15.73 18.51 -22.81
N GLU A 213 15.70 19.73 -23.35
CA GLU A 213 16.21 20.93 -22.67
C GLU A 213 15.46 21.19 -21.36
N LEU A 214 14.11 21.14 -21.38
CA LEU A 214 13.31 21.32 -20.17
C LEU A 214 13.55 20.23 -19.11
N LEU A 215 13.78 18.98 -19.53
CA LEU A 215 14.04 17.87 -18.61
C LEU A 215 15.45 17.96 -18.00
N ASN A 216 16.45 18.31 -18.81
CA ASN A 216 17.86 18.41 -18.40
C ASN A 216 18.23 19.74 -17.71
N GLU A 217 17.33 20.74 -17.69
CA GLU A 217 17.57 22.01 -16.98
C GLU A 217 18.01 21.80 -15.52
N ASN A 218 17.36 20.86 -14.84
CA ASN A 218 17.67 20.51 -13.46
C ASN A 218 17.16 19.10 -13.17
N ASP A 219 18.00 18.25 -12.60
CA ASP A 219 17.57 16.91 -12.19
C ASP A 219 16.49 16.97 -11.11
N ASN A 220 16.40 18.05 -10.33
CA ASN A 220 15.40 18.21 -9.28
C ASN A 220 14.08 18.76 -9.82
N ILE A 221 13.00 18.04 -9.55
CA ILE A 221 11.63 18.40 -9.91
C ILE A 221 10.71 18.26 -8.69
N TRP A 222 9.75 19.17 -8.55
CA TRP A 222 8.76 19.15 -7.47
C TRP A 222 7.38 18.80 -8.02
N LEU A 223 6.86 17.66 -7.58
CA LEU A 223 5.62 17.07 -8.05
C LEU A 223 4.59 16.99 -6.92
N GLY A 224 3.30 17.05 -7.27
CA GLY A 224 2.22 16.93 -6.30
C GLY A 224 1.99 18.16 -5.40
N GLY A 225 1.17 17.94 -4.37
CA GLY A 225 0.77 18.94 -3.37
C GLY A 225 1.74 19.09 -2.21
N SER A 226 1.44 20.03 -1.31
CA SER A 226 2.12 20.22 -0.01
C SER A 226 3.66 20.37 -0.10
N GLN A 227 4.17 20.97 -1.18
CA GLN A 227 5.61 21.07 -1.45
C GLN A 227 6.39 21.81 -0.35
N SER A 228 5.77 22.83 0.26
CA SER A 228 6.35 23.58 1.39
C SER A 228 6.41 22.79 2.70
N ALA A 229 5.70 21.67 2.81
CA ALA A 229 5.65 20.79 3.98
C ALA A 229 6.57 19.55 3.84
N GLY A 230 7.53 19.59 2.91
CA GLY A 230 8.50 18.50 2.69
C GLY A 230 7.99 17.37 1.80
N TYR A 231 7.13 17.69 0.83
CA TYR A 231 6.62 16.74 -0.17
C TYR A 231 7.13 17.09 -1.57
N GLY A 232 7.11 16.09 -2.44
CA GLY A 232 7.16 16.28 -3.89
C GLY A 232 8.56 16.36 -4.51
N HIS A 233 9.62 16.53 -3.71
CA HIS A 233 10.98 16.54 -4.24
C HIS A 233 11.35 15.19 -4.85
N THR A 234 11.67 15.22 -6.14
CA THR A 234 11.95 14.06 -6.99
C THR A 234 13.16 14.36 -7.86
N LYS A 235 13.96 13.34 -8.20
CA LYS A 235 15.07 13.46 -9.14
C LYS A 235 14.75 12.78 -10.47
N ILE A 236 15.06 13.46 -11.57
CA ILE A 236 15.05 12.93 -12.93
C ILE A 236 16.40 12.27 -13.19
N SER A 237 16.38 11.12 -13.84
CA SER A 237 17.59 10.42 -14.31
C SER A 237 17.27 9.55 -15.53
N GLU A 238 18.29 8.99 -16.17
CA GLU A 238 18.13 7.97 -17.24
C GLU A 238 17.27 8.47 -18.43
N LEU A 239 17.43 9.73 -18.81
CA LEU A 239 16.74 10.32 -19.94
C LEU A 239 17.19 9.67 -21.26
N GLN A 240 16.23 9.20 -22.06
CA GLN A 240 16.48 8.53 -23.33
C GLN A 240 15.38 8.89 -24.33
N PHE A 241 15.78 9.22 -25.56
CA PHE A 241 14.87 9.36 -26.69
C PHE A 241 14.80 8.05 -27.48
N HIS A 242 13.58 7.63 -27.81
CA HIS A 242 13.28 6.45 -28.60
C HIS A 242 12.52 6.88 -29.84
N LYS A 243 13.07 6.57 -31.01
CA LYS A 243 12.33 6.76 -32.28
C LYS A 243 11.17 5.77 -32.40
N THR A 244 11.37 4.56 -31.89
CA THR A 244 10.38 3.48 -31.86
C THR A 244 10.29 2.92 -30.44
N TRP A 245 9.35 3.47 -29.69
CA TRP A 245 8.91 3.02 -28.37
C TRP A 245 7.59 2.26 -28.48
N ASP A 246 7.49 1.23 -27.64
CA ASP A 246 6.30 0.39 -27.44
C ASP A 246 5.99 0.38 -25.93
N GLU A 247 4.75 0.70 -25.58
CA GLU A 247 4.30 0.80 -24.19
C GLU A 247 4.24 -0.57 -23.50
N VAL A 248 3.96 -1.64 -24.27
CA VAL A 248 3.81 -3.01 -23.76
C VAL A 248 5.12 -3.81 -23.73
N GLY A 249 6.23 -3.18 -24.11
CA GLY A 249 7.55 -3.79 -24.16
C GLY A 249 7.84 -4.54 -25.47
N LYS A 250 9.02 -5.14 -25.58
CA LYS A 250 9.53 -5.72 -26.85
C LYS A 250 9.20 -7.20 -27.06
N ASN A 251 8.30 -7.78 -26.26
CA ASN A 251 8.08 -9.22 -26.26
C ASN A 251 7.36 -9.73 -27.53
N GLN A 252 6.56 -8.88 -28.17
CA GLN A 252 5.92 -9.16 -29.47
C GLN A 252 5.86 -7.87 -30.30
N SER A 253 6.09 -7.98 -31.60
CA SER A 253 5.81 -6.89 -32.53
C SER A 253 4.30 -6.67 -32.63
N LEU A 254 3.88 -5.43 -32.88
CA LEU A 254 2.46 -5.11 -33.07
C LEU A 254 1.86 -5.88 -34.26
N GLU A 255 2.67 -6.11 -35.30
CA GLU A 255 2.30 -6.93 -36.47
C GLU A 255 1.85 -8.34 -36.05
N ASN A 256 2.53 -8.96 -35.08
CA ASN A 256 2.11 -10.27 -34.56
C ASN A 256 0.88 -10.17 -33.64
N ARG A 257 0.68 -9.03 -32.96
CA ARG A 257 -0.47 -8.82 -32.08
C ARG A 257 -1.78 -8.69 -32.86
N ILE A 258 -1.77 -8.09 -34.04
CA ILE A 258 -2.99 -7.89 -34.85
C ILE A 258 -3.46 -9.16 -35.56
N GLU A 259 -2.57 -10.12 -35.81
CA GLU A 259 -2.90 -11.44 -36.35
C GLU A 259 -3.43 -12.36 -35.22
N SER A 260 -4.64 -12.09 -34.74
CA SER A 260 -5.24 -12.81 -33.61
C SER A 260 -6.66 -13.30 -33.87
N GLU A 261 -7.00 -14.44 -33.27
CA GLU A 261 -8.35 -15.00 -33.23
C GLU A 261 -9.35 -14.17 -32.42
N TYR A 262 -8.87 -13.15 -31.70
CA TYR A 262 -9.69 -12.23 -30.92
C TYR A 262 -9.20 -10.80 -31.09
N PHE A 263 -10.12 -9.84 -30.97
CA PHE A 263 -9.76 -8.44 -30.86
C PHE A 263 -9.98 -7.98 -29.42
N GLN A 264 -8.90 -7.67 -28.72
CA GLN A 264 -8.91 -7.28 -27.32
C GLN A 264 -8.31 -5.88 -27.15
N ILE A 265 -8.99 -5.05 -26.36
CA ILE A 265 -8.50 -3.76 -25.89
C ILE A 265 -8.26 -3.82 -24.38
N THR A 266 -7.04 -3.52 -23.97
CA THR A 266 -6.68 -3.36 -22.55
C THR A 266 -6.36 -1.90 -22.25
N LEU A 267 -6.97 -1.33 -21.22
CA LEU A 267 -6.71 0.04 -20.79
C LEU A 267 -5.42 0.13 -19.96
N LEU A 268 -4.46 0.91 -20.45
CA LEU A 268 -3.18 1.18 -19.78
C LEU A 268 -3.20 2.46 -18.92
N SER A 269 -4.27 3.23 -18.99
CA SER A 269 -4.60 4.31 -18.05
C SER A 269 -6.11 4.48 -17.95
N ASP A 270 -6.56 5.26 -16.97
CA ASP A 270 -7.99 5.56 -16.82
C ASP A 270 -8.49 6.28 -18.08
N MET A 271 -9.73 6.04 -18.50
CA MET A 271 -10.31 6.59 -19.72
C MET A 271 -11.58 7.39 -19.41
N ILE A 272 -11.61 8.62 -19.88
CA ILE A 272 -12.75 9.52 -19.77
C ILE A 272 -13.44 9.56 -21.13
N ILE A 273 -14.70 9.18 -21.18
CA ILE A 273 -15.50 9.20 -22.42
C ILE A 273 -16.81 9.93 -22.20
N GLN A 274 -17.34 10.51 -23.27
CA GLN A 274 -18.68 11.06 -23.32
C GLN A 274 -19.55 10.22 -24.26
N ASN A 275 -20.83 10.09 -23.95
CA ASN A 275 -21.81 9.58 -24.90
C ASN A 275 -22.20 10.67 -25.91
N GLU A 276 -23.06 10.32 -26.87
CA GLU A 276 -23.55 11.22 -27.92
C GLU A 276 -24.28 12.47 -27.38
N CYS A 277 -24.77 12.43 -26.14
CA CYS A 277 -25.42 13.56 -25.47
C CYS A 277 -24.42 14.45 -24.70
N GLY A 278 -23.11 14.17 -24.77
CA GLY A 278 -22.05 14.89 -24.06
C GLY A 278 -21.97 14.56 -22.56
N GLN A 279 -22.60 13.47 -22.11
CA GLN A 279 -22.53 13.05 -20.71
C GLN A 279 -21.35 12.12 -20.48
N TYR A 280 -20.60 12.34 -19.40
CA TYR A 280 -19.54 11.42 -18.98
C TYR A 280 -20.13 10.07 -18.54
N VAL A 281 -19.67 8.98 -19.16
CA VAL A 281 -20.21 7.63 -18.97
C VAL A 281 -19.11 6.60 -18.69
N VAL A 282 -19.50 5.46 -18.11
CA VAL A 282 -18.63 4.30 -17.89
C VAL A 282 -19.23 3.11 -18.63
N GLU A 283 -18.89 2.99 -19.90
CA GLU A 283 -19.36 1.93 -20.79
C GLU A 283 -18.22 1.50 -21.73
N PRO A 284 -18.31 0.32 -22.37
CA PRO A 284 -17.33 -0.07 -23.38
C PRO A 284 -17.23 1.01 -24.48
N PRO A 285 -16.03 1.49 -24.85
CA PRO A 285 -15.84 2.64 -25.74
C PRO A 285 -16.01 2.26 -27.22
N ILE A 286 -17.11 1.58 -27.57
CA ILE A 286 -17.35 0.99 -28.90
C ILE A 286 -17.29 2.06 -29.99
N GLN A 287 -18.00 3.17 -29.81
CA GLN A 287 -18.07 4.25 -30.79
C GLN A 287 -16.68 4.85 -31.08
N LEU A 288 -15.94 5.22 -30.03
CA LEU A 288 -14.61 5.80 -30.16
C LEU A 288 -13.59 4.81 -30.75
N LEU A 289 -13.72 3.52 -30.43
CA LEU A 289 -12.90 2.46 -31.02
C LEU A 289 -13.18 2.32 -32.52
N ALA A 290 -14.44 2.26 -32.91
CA ALA A 290 -14.87 2.16 -34.30
C ALA A 290 -14.35 3.35 -35.13
N GLU A 291 -14.53 4.57 -34.63
CA GLU A 291 -14.01 5.80 -35.27
C GLU A 291 -12.49 5.78 -35.42
N SER A 292 -11.75 5.34 -34.39
CA SER A 292 -10.29 5.30 -34.43
C SER A 292 -9.75 4.22 -35.36
N LEU A 293 -10.49 3.13 -35.51
CA LEU A 293 -10.15 2.01 -36.40
C LEU A 293 -10.70 2.17 -37.82
N ASP A 294 -11.52 3.19 -38.08
CA ASP A 294 -12.16 3.45 -39.37
C ASP A 294 -13.08 2.29 -39.81
N ILE A 295 -13.89 1.81 -38.87
CA ILE A 295 -14.88 0.73 -39.07
C ILE A 295 -16.25 1.14 -38.51
N GLU A 296 -17.28 0.42 -38.91
CA GLU A 296 -18.63 0.64 -38.38
C GLU A 296 -18.78 0.05 -36.95
N PRO A 297 -19.46 0.73 -36.01
CA PRO A 297 -19.67 0.25 -34.65
C PRO A 297 -20.27 -1.15 -34.55
N GLU A 298 -21.16 -1.53 -35.48
CA GLU A 298 -21.82 -2.86 -35.50
C GLU A 298 -20.84 -4.01 -35.77
N GLN A 299 -19.66 -3.70 -36.31
CA GLN A 299 -18.58 -4.68 -36.51
C GLN A 299 -17.91 -5.04 -35.17
N LEU A 300 -17.95 -4.13 -34.18
CA LEU A 300 -17.39 -4.33 -32.84
C LEU A 300 -18.38 -5.06 -31.93
N LYS A 301 -18.52 -6.38 -32.14
CA LYS A 301 -19.36 -7.24 -31.30
C LYS A 301 -18.63 -7.62 -30.01
N LEU A 302 -18.97 -6.93 -28.92
CA LEU A 302 -18.43 -7.21 -27.58
C LEU A 302 -18.85 -8.61 -27.12
N GLN A 303 -17.88 -9.46 -26.79
CA GLN A 303 -18.08 -10.80 -26.25
C GLN A 303 -17.93 -10.82 -24.72
N LYS A 304 -16.87 -10.18 -24.20
CA LYS A 304 -16.59 -10.11 -22.75
C LYS A 304 -16.10 -8.72 -22.37
N GLY A 305 -16.47 -8.26 -21.16
CA GLY A 305 -16.04 -6.99 -20.60
C GLY A 305 -15.67 -7.12 -19.13
N TYR A 306 -14.42 -6.82 -18.81
CA TYR A 306 -13.89 -6.80 -17.44
C TYR A 306 -13.54 -5.37 -17.09
N MET A 307 -14.44 -4.65 -16.43
CA MET A 307 -14.27 -3.22 -16.18
C MET A 307 -14.49 -2.83 -14.72
N SER A 308 -13.94 -1.68 -14.35
CA SER A 308 -14.26 -0.98 -13.11
C SER A 308 -14.42 0.51 -13.40
N ASN A 309 -15.12 1.23 -12.53
CA ASN A 309 -15.17 2.69 -12.57
C ASN A 309 -14.15 3.31 -11.60
N THR A 310 -13.88 4.58 -11.83
CA THR A 310 -13.19 5.48 -10.91
C THR A 310 -13.71 6.90 -11.09
N LEU A 311 -13.37 7.81 -10.18
CA LEU A 311 -13.71 9.23 -10.27
C LEU A 311 -12.44 10.04 -10.49
N ILE A 312 -12.41 10.81 -11.58
CA ILE A 312 -11.28 11.67 -11.93
C ILE A 312 -11.67 13.12 -11.71
N GLY A 313 -10.76 13.88 -11.11
CA GLY A 313 -10.85 15.34 -11.15
C GLY A 313 -9.44 15.93 -11.12
N GLY A 314 -9.24 16.96 -10.29
CA GLY A 314 -7.94 17.57 -10.07
C GLY A 314 -8.09 19.00 -9.64
N PHE A 315 -7.01 19.77 -9.77
CA PHE A 315 -6.98 21.17 -9.37
C PHE A 315 -6.23 22.00 -10.40
N ASN A 316 -6.85 23.07 -10.89
CA ASN A 316 -6.19 24.02 -11.76
C ASN A 316 -5.48 25.08 -10.91
N LYS A 317 -4.14 25.02 -10.87
CA LYS A 317 -3.34 25.97 -10.07
C LYS A 317 -3.43 27.43 -10.54
N LYS A 318 -3.63 27.70 -11.84
CA LYS A 318 -3.76 29.07 -12.37
C LYS A 318 -5.10 29.68 -11.95
N TRP A 319 -6.17 28.89 -11.93
CA TRP A 319 -7.49 29.35 -11.50
C TRP A 319 -7.69 29.32 -9.99
N GLY A 320 -6.92 28.49 -9.27
CA GLY A 320 -7.15 28.25 -7.85
C GLY A 320 -8.45 27.49 -7.57
N LEU A 321 -8.93 26.69 -8.54
CA LEU A 321 -10.22 26.00 -8.48
C LEU A 321 -10.07 24.50 -8.81
N PRO A 322 -10.92 23.64 -8.21
CA PRO A 322 -11.00 22.24 -8.60
C PRO A 322 -11.47 22.09 -10.04
N LEU A 323 -10.96 21.06 -10.72
CA LEU A 323 -11.52 20.62 -11.99
C LEU A 323 -12.84 19.86 -11.75
N PRO A 324 -13.76 19.85 -12.73
CA PRO A 324 -14.94 19.00 -12.67
C PRO A 324 -14.58 17.55 -12.35
N GLN A 325 -15.37 16.94 -11.47
CA GLN A 325 -15.26 15.53 -11.13
C GLN A 325 -16.09 14.72 -12.11
N VAL A 326 -15.46 13.78 -12.79
CA VAL A 326 -16.09 13.02 -13.88
C VAL A 326 -15.84 11.52 -13.68
N PRO A 327 -16.84 10.67 -13.92
CA PRO A 327 -16.63 9.23 -13.90
C PRO A 327 -15.72 8.83 -15.06
N ALA A 328 -14.92 7.79 -14.84
CA ALA A 328 -13.99 7.24 -15.83
C ALA A 328 -13.95 5.71 -15.73
N ILE A 329 -13.61 5.07 -16.85
CA ILE A 329 -13.29 3.65 -16.89
C ILE A 329 -11.89 3.49 -16.30
N ALA A 330 -11.75 2.67 -15.26
CA ALA A 330 -10.47 2.49 -14.60
C ALA A 330 -9.49 1.70 -15.48
N SER A 331 -8.22 2.03 -15.36
CA SER A 331 -7.09 1.28 -15.92
C SER A 331 -7.14 -0.21 -15.57
N GLY A 332 -6.53 -1.02 -16.43
CA GLY A 332 -6.61 -2.48 -16.41
C GLY A 332 -7.91 -3.05 -16.98
N SER A 333 -8.92 -2.22 -17.29
CA SER A 333 -10.15 -2.74 -17.90
C SER A 333 -9.87 -3.39 -19.26
N VAL A 334 -10.57 -4.50 -19.54
CA VAL A 334 -10.38 -5.32 -20.75
C VAL A 334 -11.71 -5.49 -21.47
N PHE A 335 -11.71 -5.25 -22.78
CA PHE A 335 -12.84 -5.48 -23.67
C PHE A 335 -12.44 -6.47 -24.76
N VAL A 336 -13.19 -7.55 -24.88
CA VAL A 336 -12.95 -8.63 -25.86
C VAL A 336 -14.07 -8.59 -26.88
N PHE A 337 -13.69 -8.49 -28.15
CA PHE A 337 -14.58 -8.46 -29.31
C PHE A 337 -14.30 -9.68 -30.19
N GLN A 338 -15.28 -10.00 -31.03
CA GLN A 338 -15.08 -10.95 -32.12
C GLN A 338 -13.89 -10.51 -33.02
N SER A 339 -13.10 -11.47 -33.51
CA SER A 339 -11.98 -11.18 -34.43
C SER A 339 -12.45 -10.35 -35.62
N LEU A 340 -11.62 -9.37 -35.99
CA LEU A 340 -11.80 -8.52 -37.15
C LEU A 340 -10.46 -8.22 -37.80
N SER A 341 -10.48 -7.94 -39.10
CA SER A 341 -9.28 -7.55 -39.83
C SER A 341 -8.92 -6.10 -39.45
N LEU A 342 -7.77 -5.93 -38.82
CA LEU A 342 -7.30 -4.64 -38.32
C LEU A 342 -6.27 -4.04 -39.28
N ASP A 343 -6.44 -2.77 -39.64
CA ASP A 343 -5.39 -2.01 -40.31
C ASP A 343 -4.27 -1.68 -39.32
N LEU A 344 -3.05 -2.08 -39.67
CA LEU A 344 -1.87 -1.90 -38.81
C LEU A 344 -1.59 -0.43 -38.49
N GLN A 345 -1.82 0.48 -39.44
CA GLN A 345 -1.55 1.90 -39.22
C GLN A 345 -2.60 2.51 -38.30
N ARG A 346 -3.88 2.16 -38.47
CA ARG A 346 -4.96 2.56 -37.56
C ARG A 346 -4.70 2.10 -36.12
N VAL A 347 -4.21 0.87 -35.94
CA VAL A 347 -3.84 0.38 -34.60
C VAL A 347 -2.64 1.13 -34.03
N LYS A 348 -1.62 1.44 -34.85
CA LYS A 348 -0.48 2.27 -34.42
C LYS A 348 -0.94 3.66 -33.98
N ASP A 349 -1.86 4.27 -34.71
CA ASP A 349 -2.41 5.57 -34.39
C ASP A 349 -3.27 5.51 -33.11
N LEU A 350 -4.12 4.49 -32.97
CA LEU A 350 -4.91 4.24 -31.76
C LEU A 350 -4.02 4.13 -30.51
N GLU A 351 -2.96 3.31 -30.55
CA GLU A 351 -2.03 3.20 -29.43
C GLU A 351 -1.22 4.49 -29.24
N PHE A 352 -0.94 5.25 -30.29
CA PHE A 352 -0.22 6.53 -30.16
C PHE A 352 -1.07 7.62 -29.53
N TYR A 353 -2.26 7.89 -30.06
CA TYR A 353 -3.14 8.98 -29.63
C TYR A 353 -3.94 8.63 -28.37
N GLY A 354 -4.29 7.35 -28.18
CA GLY A 354 -5.24 6.93 -27.16
C GLY A 354 -6.69 7.29 -27.51
N LEU A 355 -7.60 7.07 -26.58
CA LEU A 355 -9.04 7.29 -26.75
C LEU A 355 -9.62 8.22 -25.67
N GLY A 356 -10.68 8.94 -26.03
CA GLY A 356 -11.43 9.77 -25.10
C GLY A 356 -10.76 11.10 -24.78
N GLU A 357 -11.07 11.65 -23.61
CA GLU A 357 -10.64 12.99 -23.22
C GLU A 357 -9.33 13.02 -22.43
N ARG A 358 -8.70 14.21 -22.42
CA ARG A 358 -7.50 14.53 -21.62
C ARG A 358 -6.32 13.59 -21.90
N THR A 359 -6.19 13.09 -23.13
CA THR A 359 -5.06 12.24 -23.56
C THR A 359 -3.70 12.92 -23.41
N VAL A 360 -3.66 14.26 -23.53
CA VAL A 360 -2.48 15.09 -23.21
C VAL A 360 -1.97 14.91 -21.78
N GLU A 361 -2.83 14.50 -20.84
CA GLU A 361 -2.50 14.22 -19.43
C GLU A 361 -2.19 12.75 -19.15
N GLY A 362 -2.23 11.91 -20.19
CA GLY A 362 -1.96 10.48 -20.08
C GLY A 362 -3.19 9.61 -19.83
N PHE A 363 -4.41 10.17 -19.90
CA PHE A 363 -5.65 9.38 -19.90
C PHE A 363 -5.85 8.66 -21.24
N GLY A 364 -6.68 7.62 -21.25
CA GLY A 364 -7.13 6.97 -22.48
C GLY A 364 -6.10 6.08 -23.18
N ARG A 365 -5.06 5.65 -22.48
CA ARG A 365 -4.03 4.77 -23.06
C ARG A 365 -4.58 3.37 -23.24
N VAL A 366 -4.33 2.77 -24.40
CA VAL A 366 -4.83 1.45 -24.76
C VAL A 366 -3.70 0.60 -25.35
N ALA A 367 -3.84 -0.72 -25.22
CA ALA A 367 -3.07 -1.68 -25.98
C ALA A 367 -3.99 -2.72 -26.64
N VAL A 368 -3.71 -3.01 -27.90
CA VAL A 368 -4.42 -4.00 -28.71
C VAL A 368 -3.76 -5.36 -28.54
N ASN A 369 -4.51 -6.40 -28.15
CA ASN A 369 -4.03 -7.77 -28.09
C ASN A 369 -2.72 -7.97 -27.29
N TRP A 370 -2.48 -7.15 -26.26
CA TRP A 370 -1.22 -7.12 -25.50
C TRP A 370 -0.79 -8.50 -24.98
N LEU A 371 -1.71 -9.24 -24.34
CA LEU A 371 -1.40 -10.49 -23.65
C LEU A 371 -1.71 -11.73 -24.47
N ASN A 372 -1.82 -11.58 -25.79
CA ASN A 372 -2.02 -12.69 -26.72
C ASN A 372 -0.70 -13.45 -27.00
N LEU A 373 -0.02 -13.88 -25.94
CA LEU A 373 1.22 -14.66 -26.00
C LEU A 373 0.85 -16.15 -26.15
N ASP A 374 1.01 -16.72 -27.35
CA ASP A 374 0.91 -18.16 -27.62
C ASP A 374 -0.35 -18.88 -27.09
N ASN A 375 -1.51 -18.22 -27.07
CA ASN A 375 -2.74 -18.74 -26.47
C ASN A 375 -2.63 -19.10 -24.96
N ASN A 376 -1.70 -18.46 -24.25
CA ASN A 376 -1.55 -18.68 -22.82
C ASN A 376 -2.69 -18.00 -22.04
N THR A 377 -3.48 -18.80 -21.35
CA THR A 377 -4.53 -18.35 -20.42
C THR A 377 -4.08 -18.41 -18.95
N GLU A 378 -2.91 -19.00 -18.70
CA GLU A 378 -2.33 -19.17 -17.37
C GLU A 378 -0.96 -18.49 -17.25
N PHE A 379 -0.77 -17.78 -16.15
CA PHE A 379 0.46 -17.08 -15.80
C PHE A 379 0.95 -17.48 -14.40
N SER A 380 2.27 -17.40 -14.21
CA SER A 380 2.94 -17.65 -12.93
C SER A 380 3.43 -16.34 -12.34
N ALA A 381 2.84 -15.94 -11.22
CA ALA A 381 3.04 -14.64 -10.60
C ALA A 381 3.94 -14.70 -9.35
N THR A 382 4.83 -13.70 -9.26
CA THR A 382 5.68 -13.45 -8.09
C THR A 382 5.72 -11.95 -7.77
N LEU A 383 6.14 -11.61 -6.54
CA LEU A 383 6.50 -10.24 -6.19
C LEU A 383 7.98 -10.00 -6.54
N PRO A 384 8.37 -8.79 -6.98
CA PRO A 384 9.78 -8.46 -7.24
C PRO A 384 10.62 -8.70 -5.99
N LYS A 385 11.91 -8.98 -6.16
CA LYS A 385 12.85 -9.03 -5.04
C LYS A 385 12.76 -7.73 -4.26
N SER A 386 12.61 -7.82 -2.94
CA SER A 386 12.78 -6.66 -2.09
C SER A 386 14.20 -6.17 -2.28
N GLU A 387 14.40 -5.01 -2.92
CA GLU A 387 15.56 -4.20 -2.57
C GLU A 387 15.53 -3.99 -1.05
N PRO A 388 16.69 -3.98 -0.36
CA PRO A 388 16.74 -3.75 1.08
C PRO A 388 15.99 -2.45 1.39
N SER A 389 14.74 -2.60 1.79
CA SER A 389 13.83 -1.50 1.93
C SER A 389 14.13 -0.82 3.25
N SER A 390 14.05 0.51 3.25
CA SER A 390 13.98 1.34 4.45
C SER A 390 12.71 1.07 5.29
N THR A 391 12.09 -0.09 5.14
CA THR A 391 11.09 -0.64 6.07
C THR A 391 11.75 -1.14 7.35
N ASP A 392 13.08 -1.24 7.40
CA ASP A 392 13.75 -1.20 8.67
C ASP A 392 13.35 0.12 9.35
N PRO A 393 12.72 0.08 10.54
CA PRO A 393 12.42 1.30 11.27
C PRO A 393 13.71 2.13 11.35
N PRO A 394 13.65 3.46 11.16
CA PRO A 394 14.83 4.30 11.08
C PRO A 394 15.77 3.93 12.21
N LYS A 395 16.92 3.32 11.86
CA LYS A 395 17.88 2.85 12.86
C LYS A 395 18.56 4.09 13.40
N LEU A 396 18.31 4.36 14.67
CA LEU A 396 19.03 5.41 15.36
C LEU A 396 20.51 5.00 15.44
N PRO A 397 21.45 5.96 15.34
CA PRO A 397 22.86 5.64 15.52
C PRO A 397 23.06 4.94 16.87
N THR A 398 23.71 3.77 16.84
CA THR A 398 23.93 2.93 18.01
C THR A 398 24.62 3.74 19.11
N GLY A 399 24.07 3.70 20.33
CA GLY A 399 24.63 4.44 21.48
C GLY A 399 24.30 5.93 21.51
N SER A 400 23.52 6.47 20.57
CA SER A 400 23.05 7.86 20.63
C SER A 400 22.06 8.09 21.79
N LYS A 401 21.93 9.34 22.26
CA LYS A 401 20.90 9.74 23.23
C LYS A 401 19.49 9.40 22.74
N SER A 402 19.25 9.50 21.43
CA SER A 402 17.98 9.13 20.80
C SER A 402 17.71 7.63 20.92
N ALA A 403 18.72 6.77 20.72
CA ALA A 403 18.57 5.32 20.87
C ALA A 403 18.26 4.93 22.33
N GLN A 404 18.92 5.57 23.30
CA GLN A 404 18.60 5.38 24.73
C GLN A 404 17.15 5.77 25.05
N LEU A 405 16.69 6.91 24.52
CA LEU A 405 15.30 7.34 24.67
C LEU A 405 14.32 6.34 24.05
N ALA A 406 14.60 5.85 22.84
CA ALA A 406 13.77 4.85 22.16
C ALA A 406 13.66 3.55 22.95
N LYS A 407 14.77 3.07 23.53
CA LYS A 407 14.78 1.90 24.41
C LYS A 407 13.95 2.10 25.68
N GLU A 408 14.06 3.27 26.32
CA GLU A 408 13.23 3.65 27.47
C GLU A 408 11.74 3.73 27.11
N MET A 409 11.40 4.26 25.92
CA MET A 409 10.03 4.27 25.42
C MET A 409 9.50 2.86 25.18
N ALA A 410 10.30 1.98 24.57
CA ALA A 410 9.94 0.58 24.33
C ALA A 410 9.67 -0.15 25.65
N LYS A 411 10.53 0.06 26.65
CA LYS A 411 10.34 -0.44 28.02
C LYS A 411 9.04 0.05 28.65
N ARG A 412 8.71 1.34 28.53
CA ARG A 412 7.46 1.91 29.09
C ARG A 412 6.22 1.30 28.43
N LEU A 413 6.20 1.20 27.11
CA LEU A 413 5.09 0.56 26.37
C LEU A 413 4.96 -0.93 26.72
N PHE A 414 6.08 -1.64 26.86
CA PHE A 414 6.08 -3.04 27.30
C PHE A 414 5.48 -3.18 28.71
N CYS A 415 5.83 -2.29 29.65
CA CYS A 415 5.22 -2.24 30.98
C CYS A 415 3.72 -1.93 30.92
N GLN A 416 3.27 -1.03 30.04
CA GLN A 416 1.84 -0.77 29.85
C GLN A 416 1.09 -2.01 29.36
N LYS A 417 1.64 -2.76 28.40
CA LYS A 417 1.06 -4.04 27.97
C LYS A 417 1.00 -5.05 29.11
N LEU A 418 2.02 -5.10 29.97
CA LEU A 418 2.00 -5.95 31.17
C LEU A 418 0.88 -5.54 32.15
N ASP A 419 0.67 -4.24 32.38
CA ASP A 419 -0.42 -3.72 33.21
C ASP A 419 -1.79 -4.07 32.62
N GLU A 420 -1.98 -3.96 31.30
CA GLU A 420 -3.21 -4.39 30.62
C GLU A 420 -3.45 -5.89 30.78
N LYS A 421 -2.41 -6.70 30.58
CA LYS A 421 -2.51 -8.15 30.74
C LYS A 421 -2.82 -8.55 32.18
N LEU A 422 -2.21 -7.89 33.15
CA LEU A 422 -2.50 -8.04 34.57
C LEU A 422 -4.00 -7.80 34.84
N ARG A 423 -4.56 -6.69 34.34
CA ARG A 423 -6.01 -6.39 34.48
C ARG A 423 -6.88 -7.47 33.85
N GLN A 424 -6.54 -7.94 32.65
CA GLN A 424 -7.27 -9.02 31.97
C GLN A 424 -7.22 -10.35 32.73
N LYS A 425 -6.11 -10.66 33.42
CA LYS A 425 -6.03 -11.87 34.25
C LYS A 425 -6.82 -11.72 35.54
N VAL A 426 -6.73 -10.58 36.21
CA VAL A 426 -7.50 -10.29 37.44
C VAL A 426 -9.01 -10.33 37.18
N SER A 427 -9.48 -9.91 36.00
CA SER A 427 -10.91 -9.99 35.67
C SER A 427 -11.39 -11.44 35.49
N LYS A 428 -10.52 -12.34 35.02
CA LYS A 428 -10.85 -13.77 34.76
C LYS A 428 -10.84 -14.64 36.01
N PHE A 429 -10.11 -14.25 37.05
CA PHE A 429 -10.00 -15.03 38.27
C PHE A 429 -10.92 -14.50 39.37
N ASN A 430 -11.71 -15.40 39.93
CA ASN A 430 -12.47 -15.20 41.17
C ASN A 430 -12.00 -16.26 42.17
N ILE A 431 -11.87 -15.87 43.44
CA ILE A 431 -11.59 -16.82 44.51
C ILE A 431 -12.94 -17.28 45.07
N GLU A 432 -13.18 -18.58 45.02
CA GLU A 432 -14.40 -19.21 45.52
C GLU A 432 -14.11 -20.04 46.77
N GLY A 433 -15.07 -20.10 47.70
CA GLY A 433 -14.98 -20.91 48.92
C GLY A 433 -14.79 -20.09 50.20
N ASP A 434 -14.72 -20.79 51.32
CA ASP A 434 -14.68 -20.20 52.66
C ASP A 434 -13.26 -19.75 53.04
N ILE A 435 -12.81 -18.62 52.47
CA ILE A 435 -11.56 -17.94 52.85
C ILE A 435 -11.86 -16.57 53.47
N ARG A 436 -11.25 -16.27 54.62
CA ARG A 436 -11.53 -15.02 55.36
C ARG A 436 -10.71 -13.85 54.84
N ASN A 437 -11.28 -12.64 54.91
CA ASN A 437 -10.59 -11.38 54.58
C ASN A 437 -9.26 -11.20 55.33
N SER A 438 -9.14 -11.70 56.55
CA SER A 438 -7.88 -11.65 57.32
C SER A 438 -6.77 -12.51 56.69
N GLN A 439 -7.11 -13.64 56.07
CA GLN A 439 -6.16 -14.52 55.39
C GLN A 439 -5.68 -13.91 54.07
N LEU A 440 -6.61 -13.38 53.28
CA LEU A 440 -6.29 -12.64 52.04
C LEU A 440 -5.47 -11.37 52.35
N SER A 441 -5.80 -10.67 53.43
CA SER A 441 -5.04 -9.50 53.88
C SER A 441 -3.61 -9.85 54.29
N ARG A 442 -3.42 -10.97 55.00
CA ARG A 442 -2.08 -11.47 55.34
C ARG A 442 -1.27 -11.83 54.09
N LEU A 443 -1.88 -12.49 53.11
CA LEU A 443 -1.26 -12.79 51.81
C LEU A 443 -0.82 -11.50 51.10
N MET A 444 -1.69 -10.49 51.04
CA MET A 444 -1.36 -9.20 50.42
C MET A 444 -0.19 -8.48 51.12
N ILE A 445 -0.12 -8.54 52.46
CA ILE A 445 0.98 -7.93 53.22
C ILE A 445 2.31 -8.62 52.88
N VAL A 446 2.33 -9.95 52.86
CA VAL A 446 3.53 -10.72 52.52
C VAL A 446 3.93 -10.50 51.07
N ALA A 447 2.99 -10.53 50.13
CA ALA A 447 3.26 -10.24 48.72
C ALA A 447 3.76 -8.81 48.50
N ARG A 448 3.27 -7.83 49.28
CA ARG A 448 3.80 -6.45 49.25
C ARG A 448 5.22 -6.37 49.78
N LYS A 449 5.54 -7.09 50.86
CA LYS A 449 6.91 -7.18 51.39
C LYS A 449 7.83 -7.87 50.38
N ALA A 450 7.33 -8.91 49.71
CA ALA A 450 8.02 -9.63 48.66
C ALA A 450 8.31 -8.78 47.42
N LEU A 451 7.57 -7.71 47.14
CA LEU A 451 7.86 -6.84 46.00
C LEU A 451 9.18 -6.08 46.16
N ASN A 452 9.52 -5.68 47.38
CA ASN A 452 10.67 -4.85 47.70
C ASN A 452 11.38 -5.43 48.94
N ASP A 453 12.10 -6.55 48.78
CA ASP A 453 12.83 -7.14 49.90
C ASP A 453 14.18 -6.43 50.11
N PRO A 454 14.41 -5.76 51.27
CA PRO A 454 15.68 -5.09 51.55
C PRO A 454 16.86 -6.05 51.51
N LYS A 455 16.66 -7.34 51.83
CA LYS A 455 17.71 -8.37 51.80
C LYS A 455 18.22 -8.68 50.39
N LEU A 456 17.43 -8.36 49.37
CA LEU A 456 17.74 -8.56 47.95
C LEU A 456 17.97 -7.23 47.21
N GLY A 457 18.27 -6.15 47.93
CA GLY A 457 18.49 -4.83 47.32
C GLY A 457 17.21 -4.23 46.72
N ASN A 458 16.07 -4.40 47.40
CA ASN A 458 14.73 -3.97 46.96
C ASN A 458 14.26 -4.66 45.67
N LYS A 459 14.65 -5.92 45.46
CA LYS A 459 14.18 -6.76 44.36
C LYS A 459 13.03 -7.68 44.80
N PRO A 460 12.24 -8.22 43.85
CA PRO A 460 11.19 -9.18 44.15
C PRO A 460 11.72 -10.50 44.75
N ASN A 461 11.14 -10.94 45.86
CA ASN A 461 11.45 -12.21 46.53
C ASN A 461 10.20 -13.10 46.62
N LEU A 462 10.01 -14.00 45.65
CA LEU A 462 8.86 -14.89 45.62
C LEU A 462 8.86 -15.92 46.77
N GLN A 463 10.02 -16.24 47.35
CA GLN A 463 10.14 -17.24 48.41
C GLN A 463 9.34 -16.86 49.66
N LEU A 464 9.22 -15.57 49.96
CA LEU A 464 8.44 -15.10 51.12
C LEU A 464 6.96 -15.51 51.04
N VAL A 465 6.39 -15.59 49.83
CA VAL A 465 5.00 -16.04 49.66
C VAL A 465 4.90 -17.56 49.81
N THR A 466 5.88 -18.31 49.31
CA THR A 466 5.97 -19.75 49.52
C THR A 466 6.13 -20.11 51.00
N GLU A 467 7.06 -19.44 51.71
CA GLU A 467 7.28 -19.60 53.15
C GLU A 467 6.04 -19.26 53.96
N LEU A 468 5.25 -18.25 53.54
CA LEU A 468 3.98 -17.98 54.18
C LEU A 468 3.05 -19.19 54.08
N LEU A 469 2.85 -19.72 52.87
CA LEU A 469 1.92 -20.82 52.63
C LEU A 469 2.34 -22.10 53.36
N ASP A 470 3.64 -22.42 53.36
CA ASP A 470 4.16 -23.63 53.98
C ASP A 470 4.15 -23.59 55.52
N ASN A 471 4.19 -22.40 56.13
CA ASN A 471 4.20 -22.22 57.59
C ASN A 471 2.83 -21.81 58.19
N LEU A 472 1.73 -21.97 57.44
CA LEU A 472 0.39 -21.71 57.98
C LEU A 472 -0.03 -22.80 58.99
N PRO A 473 -0.67 -22.45 60.13
CA PRO A 473 -1.31 -23.44 61.00
C PRO A 473 -2.33 -24.29 60.22
N SER A 474 -2.55 -25.56 60.61
CA SER A 474 -3.40 -26.51 59.88
C SER A 474 -4.81 -25.96 59.55
N ASN A 475 -5.40 -25.20 60.48
CA ASN A 475 -6.71 -24.56 60.27
C ASN A 475 -6.69 -23.48 59.17
N ALA A 476 -5.58 -22.77 58.99
CA ALA A 476 -5.42 -21.73 57.99
C ALA A 476 -4.96 -22.31 56.64
N SER A 477 -4.03 -23.28 56.64
CA SER A 477 -3.58 -24.00 55.44
C SER A 477 -4.76 -24.66 54.72
N GLY A 478 -5.60 -25.42 55.46
CA GLY A 478 -6.79 -26.06 54.90
C GLY A 478 -7.83 -25.10 54.30
N LYS A 479 -7.75 -23.79 54.57
CA LYS A 479 -8.61 -22.77 53.92
C LYS A 479 -8.07 -22.36 52.55
N PHE A 480 -6.75 -22.27 52.37
CA PHE A 480 -6.12 -22.01 51.06
C PHE A 480 -6.19 -23.23 50.14
N GLU A 481 -6.18 -24.44 50.69
CA GLU A 481 -6.38 -25.69 49.93
C GLU A 481 -7.83 -25.87 49.47
N LYS A 482 -8.81 -25.46 50.29
CA LYS A 482 -10.25 -25.57 49.97
C LYS A 482 -10.75 -24.43 49.09
N ALA A 483 -10.20 -23.23 49.22
CA ALA A 483 -10.51 -22.12 48.34
C ALA A 483 -10.06 -22.45 46.92
N LYS A 484 -10.89 -22.12 45.92
CA LYS A 484 -10.63 -22.40 44.51
C LYS A 484 -10.40 -21.12 43.73
N ILE A 485 -9.62 -21.26 42.67
CA ILE A 485 -9.40 -20.22 41.66
C ILE A 485 -9.41 -20.90 40.29
N GLY A 486 -10.51 -20.69 39.55
CA GLY A 486 -10.82 -21.53 38.39
C GLY A 486 -10.95 -23.00 38.81
N ASN A 487 -10.19 -23.89 38.16
CA ASN A 487 -10.28 -25.34 38.36
C ASN A 487 -9.29 -25.92 39.38
N GLN A 488 -8.54 -25.07 40.09
CA GLN A 488 -7.52 -25.52 41.05
C GLN A 488 -7.71 -24.90 42.44
N SER A 489 -7.06 -25.45 43.47
CA SER A 489 -6.98 -24.80 44.77
C SER A 489 -6.14 -23.52 44.69
N LEU A 490 -6.49 -22.54 45.52
CA LEU A 490 -5.83 -21.25 45.59
C LEU A 490 -4.34 -21.41 45.91
N GLU A 491 -4.00 -22.29 46.85
CA GLU A 491 -2.60 -22.59 47.19
C GLU A 491 -1.83 -23.13 45.98
N LYS A 492 -2.39 -24.13 45.29
CA LYS A 492 -1.71 -24.76 44.15
C LYS A 492 -1.48 -23.75 43.03
N GLN A 493 -2.47 -22.92 42.72
CA GLN A 493 -2.34 -21.91 41.68
C GLN A 493 -1.29 -20.85 42.02
N ILE A 494 -1.23 -20.39 43.27
CA ILE A 494 -0.20 -19.45 43.73
C ILE A 494 1.20 -20.08 43.62
N LYS A 495 1.37 -21.33 44.05
CA LYS A 495 2.64 -22.07 43.92
C LYS A 495 3.04 -22.27 42.46
N GLU A 496 2.09 -22.53 41.55
CA GLU A 496 2.34 -22.61 40.11
C GLU A 496 2.86 -21.29 39.52
N TRP A 497 2.21 -20.16 39.87
CA TRP A 497 2.67 -18.84 39.43
C TRP A 497 4.06 -18.49 39.97
N ILE A 498 4.35 -18.83 41.23
CA ILE A 498 5.67 -18.62 41.81
C ILE A 498 6.74 -19.49 41.12
N LYS A 499 6.42 -20.76 40.84
CA LYS A 499 7.35 -21.70 40.17
C LYS A 499 7.66 -21.28 38.73
N LYS A 500 6.69 -20.69 38.02
CA LYS A 500 6.86 -20.18 36.65
C LYS A 500 6.29 -18.77 36.50
N PRO A 501 7.02 -17.72 36.95
CA PRO A 501 6.51 -16.34 36.96
C PRO A 501 6.19 -15.76 35.58
N SER A 502 6.88 -16.22 34.53
CA SER A 502 6.61 -15.85 33.14
C SER A 502 5.45 -16.66 32.51
N GLY A 503 4.96 -17.71 33.18
CA GLY A 503 4.05 -18.70 32.59
C GLY A 503 2.66 -18.15 32.20
N TRP A 504 2.28 -17.00 32.75
CA TRP A 504 1.02 -16.33 32.43
C TRP A 504 1.20 -15.07 31.56
N ILE A 505 2.45 -14.71 31.24
CA ILE A 505 2.85 -13.52 30.48
C ILE A 505 3.16 -13.94 29.04
N ASP A 506 2.24 -13.66 28.13
CA ASP A 506 2.28 -13.98 26.69
C ASP A 506 2.37 -12.69 25.85
N ILE A 507 3.31 -11.82 26.20
CA ILE A 507 3.50 -10.51 25.56
C ILE A 507 4.74 -10.56 24.67
N SER A 508 4.55 -10.22 23.39
CA SER A 508 5.66 -10.07 22.45
C SER A 508 6.53 -8.85 22.78
N SER A 509 7.76 -8.84 22.25
CA SER A 509 8.65 -7.69 22.37
C SER A 509 8.01 -6.42 21.81
N VAL A 510 8.42 -5.28 22.35
CA VAL A 510 8.07 -3.96 21.82
C VAL A 510 9.31 -3.35 21.19
N THR A 511 9.20 -2.89 19.95
CA THR A 511 10.30 -2.27 19.20
C THR A 511 9.97 -0.83 18.87
N ILE A 512 10.90 0.09 19.13
CA ILE A 512 10.81 1.50 18.74
C ILE A 512 12.12 1.89 18.06
N ALA A 513 12.05 2.36 16.81
CA ALA A 513 13.21 2.85 16.04
C ALA A 513 14.42 1.87 16.01
N GLY A 514 14.12 0.57 15.96
CA GLY A 514 15.13 -0.51 15.95
C GLY A 514 15.55 -1.02 17.33
N GLU A 515 15.20 -0.32 18.42
CA GLU A 515 15.47 -0.74 19.80
C GLU A 515 14.31 -1.58 20.33
N SER A 516 14.59 -2.83 20.70
CA SER A 516 13.59 -3.77 21.22
C SER A 516 13.70 -3.95 22.73
N TYR A 517 12.56 -4.10 23.40
CA TYR A 517 12.47 -4.46 24.81
C TYR A 517 11.52 -5.64 25.00
N ASP A 518 11.92 -6.61 25.82
CA ASP A 518 11.15 -7.80 26.15
C ASP A 518 11.41 -8.25 27.60
N LEU A 519 10.74 -9.32 28.02
CA LEU A 519 10.80 -9.86 29.37
C LEU A 519 12.19 -10.39 29.76
N SER A 520 13.03 -10.78 28.80
CA SER A 520 14.38 -11.32 29.07
C SER A 520 15.37 -10.23 29.47
N GLN A 521 15.07 -8.96 29.18
CA GLN A 521 15.95 -7.84 29.47
C GLN A 521 15.87 -7.33 30.92
N ASP A 522 14.90 -7.79 31.72
CA ASP A 522 14.83 -7.51 33.16
C ASP A 522 14.24 -8.70 33.91
N GLU A 523 15.13 -9.47 34.52
CA GLU A 523 14.81 -10.68 35.30
C GLU A 523 13.84 -10.40 36.47
N ASN A 524 13.71 -9.16 36.92
CA ASN A 524 12.82 -8.79 38.02
C ASN A 524 11.38 -8.52 37.57
N LEU A 525 11.12 -8.31 36.28
CA LEU A 525 9.77 -7.97 35.78
C LEU A 525 8.78 -9.11 36.01
N ALA A 526 9.11 -10.34 35.62
CA ALA A 526 8.17 -11.46 35.75
C ALA A 526 7.84 -11.78 37.22
N PRO A 527 8.80 -11.84 38.15
CA PRO A 527 8.52 -11.96 39.58
C PRO A 527 7.66 -10.82 40.13
N LYS A 528 7.97 -9.56 39.76
CA LYS A 528 7.23 -8.37 40.21
C LYS A 528 5.77 -8.44 39.78
N TYR A 529 5.50 -8.68 38.50
CA TYR A 529 4.12 -8.75 38.00
C TYR A 529 3.36 -9.95 38.55
N THR A 530 4.04 -11.06 38.84
CA THR A 530 3.42 -12.22 39.50
C THR A 530 2.95 -11.89 40.92
N LEU A 531 3.75 -11.17 41.70
CA LEU A 531 3.34 -10.68 43.02
C LEU A 531 2.17 -9.69 42.92
N LEU A 532 2.19 -8.79 41.93
CA LEU A 532 1.08 -7.86 41.67
C LEU A 532 -0.21 -8.61 41.31
N LEU A 533 -0.13 -9.69 40.53
CA LEU A 533 -1.27 -10.55 40.21
C LEU A 533 -1.88 -11.18 41.47
N ILE A 534 -1.04 -11.80 42.31
CA ILE A 534 -1.47 -12.41 43.57
C ILE A 534 -2.16 -11.36 44.46
N MET A 535 -1.56 -10.18 44.61
CA MET A 535 -2.13 -9.08 45.40
C MET A 535 -3.46 -8.58 44.83
N ALA A 536 -3.54 -8.39 43.51
CA ALA A 536 -4.72 -7.83 42.86
C ALA A 536 -5.92 -8.80 42.96
N ILE A 537 -5.69 -10.10 42.78
CA ILE A 537 -6.74 -11.13 42.93
C ILE A 537 -7.19 -11.21 44.39
N ALA A 538 -6.27 -11.25 45.35
CA ALA A 538 -6.62 -11.25 46.77
C ALA A 538 -7.42 -10.00 47.16
N LYS A 539 -7.04 -8.82 46.64
CA LYS A 539 -7.75 -7.56 46.87
C LYS A 539 -9.15 -7.56 46.27
N LYS A 540 -9.33 -8.13 45.08
CA LYS A 540 -10.64 -8.27 44.43
C LYS A 540 -11.58 -9.10 45.31
N ALA A 541 -11.11 -10.27 45.75
CA ALA A 541 -11.87 -11.18 46.61
C ALA A 541 -12.19 -10.63 48.01
N THR A 542 -11.51 -9.58 48.49
CA THR A 542 -11.88 -8.89 49.74
C THR A 542 -12.96 -7.82 49.58
N LYS A 543 -13.26 -7.42 48.34
CA LYS A 543 -14.24 -6.37 48.01
C LYS A 543 -15.57 -6.93 47.51
N GLU A 544 -15.53 -8.12 46.90
CA GLU A 544 -16.69 -8.98 46.63
C GLU A 544 -17.10 -9.69 47.92
#